data_AF-A0A3P8RXH5-F1
#
_entry.id   AF-A0A3P8RXH5-F1
#
_cell.length_a   1.000
_cell.length_b   1.000
_cell.length_c   1.000
_cell.angle_alpha   90.00
_cell.angle_beta   90.00
_cell.angle_gamma   90.00
#
_symmetry.space_group_name_H-M   'P 1'
#
loop_
_entity.id
_entity.type
_entity.pdbx_description
1 polymer ?
#
loop_
_entity_poly.entity_id
_entity_poly.type
_entity_poly.pdbx_seq_one_letter_code
_entity_poly.pdbx_strand_id
1 'polypeptide(L)'
;MRLGTVVCFCIFVVLSDCAPPTCYSRALSLSKEIMTLLDKIHTYHRTKTCAEVLPTIFLDVHNSCVTTKLRDFLYVVLNHPNQYCRERPRMVLLKRKIQNLYTIITKLCYRDLVFFTDDCEAIDTGHSRPHYAEDRLQLLQEER
;
A
#
# COMPACT_ATOMS: atom_id res chain seq x y z
N MET A 1 -39.32 -24.19 -10.47
CA MET A 1 -38.96 -23.26 -9.37
C MET A 1 -37.43 -23.18 -9.13
N ARG A 2 -36.60 -23.15 -10.19
CA ARG A 2 -35.12 -23.08 -10.06
C ARG A 2 -34.47 -21.95 -10.85
N LEU A 3 -35.21 -21.28 -11.73
CA LEU A 3 -34.69 -20.17 -12.54
C LEU A 3 -34.67 -18.86 -11.76
N GLY A 4 -35.71 -18.61 -10.93
CA GLY A 4 -35.81 -17.40 -10.12
C GLY A 4 -34.72 -17.27 -9.06
N THR A 5 -34.27 -18.38 -8.47
CA THR A 5 -33.15 -18.41 -7.52
C THR A 5 -31.82 -18.09 -8.20
N VAL A 6 -31.56 -18.63 -9.40
CA VAL A 6 -30.34 -18.34 -10.16
C VAL A 6 -30.29 -16.87 -10.61
N VAL A 7 -31.42 -16.33 -11.10
CA VAL A 7 -31.51 -14.92 -11.49
C VAL A 7 -31.32 -13.99 -10.29
N CYS A 8 -31.89 -14.31 -9.14
CA CYS A 8 -31.74 -13.51 -7.93
C CYS A 8 -30.27 -13.52 -7.42
N PHE A 9 -29.60 -14.69 -7.42
CA PHE A 9 -28.17 -14.78 -7.08
C PHE A 9 -27.27 -13.99 -8.03
N CYS A 10 -27.53 -14.00 -9.34
CA CYS A 10 -26.75 -13.22 -10.30
C CYS A 10 -26.89 -11.70 -10.09
N ILE A 11 -28.09 -11.23 -9.71
CA ILE A 11 -28.33 -9.80 -9.44
C ILE A 11 -27.56 -9.34 -8.19
N PHE A 12 -27.49 -10.15 -7.14
CA PHE A 12 -26.72 -9.81 -5.93
C PHE A 12 -25.20 -9.76 -6.16
N VAL A 13 -24.67 -10.63 -7.02
CA VAL A 13 -23.24 -10.61 -7.38
C VAL A 13 -22.89 -9.32 -8.12
N VAL A 14 -23.73 -8.89 -9.07
CA VAL A 14 -23.49 -7.66 -9.85
C VAL A 14 -23.60 -6.39 -9.00
N LEU A 15 -24.48 -6.37 -7.99
CA LEU A 15 -24.63 -5.23 -7.07
C LEU A 15 -23.43 -5.05 -6.12
N SER A 16 -22.66 -6.11 -5.85
CA SER A 16 -21.47 -6.02 -5.00
C SER A 16 -20.33 -5.23 -5.65
N ASP A 17 -20.25 -5.23 -6.98
CA ASP A 17 -19.29 -4.42 -7.75
C ASP A 17 -19.72 -2.96 -7.93
N CYS A 18 -20.96 -2.59 -7.55
CA CYS A 18 -21.48 -1.23 -7.66
C CYS A 18 -21.30 -0.39 -6.38
N ALA A 19 -20.76 -0.96 -5.29
CA ALA A 19 -20.40 -0.15 -4.14
C ALA A 19 -19.19 0.74 -4.51
N PRO A 20 -19.29 2.08 -4.42
CA PRO A 20 -18.13 2.93 -4.63
C PRO A 20 -17.03 2.48 -3.65
N PRO A 21 -15.75 2.44 -4.08
CA PRO A 21 -14.69 1.94 -3.23
C PRO A 21 -14.65 2.76 -1.94
N THR A 22 -14.68 2.06 -0.80
CA THR A 22 -14.46 2.68 0.50
C THR A 22 -13.06 3.27 0.56
N CYS A 23 -12.80 4.14 1.53
CA CYS A 23 -11.47 4.72 1.70
C CYS A 23 -10.40 3.63 1.84
N TYR A 24 -10.69 2.62 2.66
CA TYR A 24 -9.84 1.44 2.84
C TYR A 24 -9.58 0.69 1.53
N SER A 25 -10.62 0.27 0.81
CA SER A 25 -10.43 -0.54 -0.41
C SER A 25 -9.71 0.25 -1.50
N ARG A 26 -9.93 1.57 -1.56
CA ARG A 26 -9.19 2.45 -2.46
C ARG A 26 -7.72 2.57 -2.07
N ALA A 27 -7.41 2.77 -0.80
CA ALA A 27 -6.03 2.85 -0.31
C ALA A 27 -5.27 1.54 -0.58
N LEU A 28 -5.89 0.40 -0.26
CA LEU A 28 -5.31 -0.92 -0.48
C LEU A 28 -5.11 -1.24 -1.97
N SER A 29 -6.08 -0.91 -2.81
CA SER A 29 -5.95 -1.12 -4.26
C SER A 29 -4.83 -0.24 -4.84
N LEU A 30 -4.79 1.04 -4.46
CA LEU A 30 -3.79 1.98 -4.95
C LEU A 30 -2.38 1.63 -4.46
N SER A 31 -2.21 1.12 -3.23
CA SER A 31 -0.90 0.65 -2.75
C SER A 31 -0.38 -0.52 -3.58
N LYS A 32 -1.24 -1.50 -3.91
CA LYS A 32 -0.91 -2.61 -4.83
C LYS A 32 -0.55 -2.10 -6.23
N GLU A 33 -1.33 -1.16 -6.77
CA GLU A 33 -1.01 -0.52 -8.06
C GLU A 33 0.36 0.17 -8.04
N ILE A 34 0.74 0.82 -6.94
CA ILE A 34 2.06 1.44 -6.77
C ILE A 34 3.16 0.37 -6.72
N MET A 35 2.98 -0.69 -5.93
CA MET A 35 3.97 -1.76 -5.84
C MET A 35 4.23 -2.43 -7.20
N THR A 36 3.17 -2.71 -7.96
CA THR A 36 3.31 -3.26 -9.33
C THR A 36 3.96 -2.27 -10.31
N LEU A 37 3.73 -0.97 -10.16
CA LEU A 37 4.38 0.05 -10.98
C LEU A 37 5.86 0.20 -10.61
N LEU A 38 6.18 0.12 -9.33
CA LEU A 38 7.54 0.22 -8.81
C LEU A 38 8.38 -0.97 -9.32
N ASP A 39 7.84 -2.18 -9.23
CA ASP A 39 8.47 -3.39 -9.80
C ASP A 39 8.78 -3.21 -11.30
N LYS A 40 7.80 -2.71 -12.08
CA LYS A 40 8.01 -2.39 -13.50
C LYS A 40 9.07 -1.31 -13.73
N ILE A 41 9.24 -0.37 -12.81
CA ILE A 41 10.25 0.68 -12.91
C ILE A 41 11.66 0.10 -12.68
N HIS A 42 11.82 -0.77 -11.69
CA HIS A 42 13.09 -1.46 -11.39
C HIS A 42 13.47 -2.52 -12.43
N THR A 43 12.51 -3.21 -13.05
CA THR A 43 12.77 -4.30 -14.00
C THR A 43 12.95 -3.83 -15.44
N TYR A 44 12.27 -2.77 -15.86
CA TYR A 44 12.27 -2.34 -17.26
C TYR A 44 13.52 -1.53 -17.63
N HIS A 45 14.16 -1.90 -18.74
CA HIS A 45 15.45 -1.36 -19.17
C HIS A 45 15.53 0.17 -19.26
N ARG A 46 14.45 0.84 -19.67
CA ARG A 46 14.45 2.31 -19.84
C ARG A 46 14.28 3.09 -18.53
N THR A 47 13.81 2.44 -17.48
CA THR A 47 13.51 3.06 -16.18
C THR A 47 14.36 2.52 -15.05
N LYS A 48 15.02 1.37 -15.25
CA LYS A 48 15.88 0.73 -14.25
C LYS A 48 16.98 1.67 -13.73
N THR A 49 17.64 2.42 -14.62
CA THR A 49 18.67 3.40 -14.21
C THR A 49 18.11 4.57 -13.41
N CYS A 50 16.86 4.97 -13.64
CA CYS A 50 16.16 5.95 -12.81
C CYS A 50 15.72 5.38 -11.45
N ALA A 51 15.66 4.06 -11.33
CA ALA A 51 15.23 3.39 -10.11
C ALA A 51 16.38 3.17 -9.11
N GLU A 52 17.63 3.32 -9.53
CA GLU A 52 18.83 3.08 -8.71
C GLU A 52 18.91 3.98 -7.46
N VAL A 53 18.35 5.18 -7.55
CA VAL A 53 18.31 6.15 -6.44
C VAL A 53 17.03 6.04 -5.61
N LEU A 54 16.05 5.25 -6.05
CA LEU A 54 14.81 5.06 -5.30
C LEU A 54 15.07 4.07 -4.16
N PRO A 55 14.66 4.39 -2.92
CA PRO A 55 14.77 3.44 -1.83
C PRO A 55 13.85 2.25 -2.10
N THR A 56 14.24 1.08 -1.60
CA THR A 56 13.33 -0.07 -1.53
C THR A 56 12.18 0.26 -0.58
N ILE A 57 10.96 -0.07 -0.98
CA ILE A 57 9.78 0.16 -0.16
C ILE A 57 8.75 -0.93 -0.42
N PHE A 58 8.13 -1.41 0.66
CA PHE A 58 7.08 -2.41 0.68
C PHE A 58 5.86 -1.82 1.37
N LEU A 59 4.92 -1.32 0.57
CA LEU A 59 3.76 -0.61 1.09
C LEU A 59 2.77 -1.57 1.76
N ASP A 60 2.61 -1.42 3.07
CA ASP A 60 1.52 -2.02 3.84
C ASP A 60 0.68 -0.91 4.49
N VAL A 61 -0.59 -0.81 4.08
CA VAL A 61 -1.53 0.19 4.61
C VAL A 61 -1.95 -0.11 6.06
N HIS A 62 -1.67 -1.32 6.55
CA HIS A 62 -1.93 -1.73 7.93
C HIS A 62 -0.71 -1.53 8.85
N ASN A 63 0.38 -0.97 8.34
CA ASN A 63 1.53 -0.60 9.15
C ASN A 63 1.42 0.87 9.55
N SER A 64 1.55 1.18 10.85
CA SER A 64 1.43 2.54 11.37
C SER A 64 2.46 3.52 10.79
N CYS A 65 3.61 3.01 10.35
CA CYS A 65 4.70 3.79 9.76
C CYS A 65 4.48 4.11 8.27
N VAL A 66 3.40 3.62 7.64
CA VAL A 66 3.20 3.78 6.19
C VAL A 66 3.16 5.24 5.75
N THR A 67 2.59 6.12 6.57
CA THR A 67 2.45 7.55 6.23
C THR A 67 3.79 8.28 6.21
N THR A 68 4.67 7.99 7.16
CA THR A 68 6.01 8.59 7.25
C THR A 68 6.89 8.07 6.11
N LYS A 69 6.92 6.75 5.90
CA LYS A 69 7.68 6.12 4.81
C LYS A 69 7.22 6.57 3.42
N LEU A 70 5.92 6.74 3.20
CA LEU A 70 5.39 7.31 1.95
C LEU A 70 5.84 8.75 1.72
N ARG A 71 5.93 9.57 2.78
CA ARG A 71 6.40 10.95 2.68
C ARG A 71 7.88 11.01 2.28
N ASP A 72 8.70 10.19 2.90
CA ASP A 72 10.14 10.12 2.62
C ASP A 72 10.38 9.62 1.19
N PHE A 73 9.67 8.55 0.80
CA PHE A 73 9.72 8.05 -0.57
C PHE A 73 9.28 9.12 -1.59
N LEU A 74 8.17 9.83 -1.30
CA LEU A 74 7.70 10.91 -2.16
C LEU A 74 8.74 12.02 -2.30
N TYR A 75 9.45 12.37 -1.22
CA TYR A 75 10.52 13.34 -1.26
C TYR A 75 11.64 12.92 -2.23
N VAL A 76 12.07 11.66 -2.18
CA VAL A 76 13.10 11.14 -3.11
C VAL A 76 12.61 11.18 -4.56
N VAL A 77 11.36 10.77 -4.82
CA VAL A 77 10.79 10.81 -6.17
C VAL A 77 10.70 12.25 -6.71
N LEU A 78 10.31 13.20 -5.87
CA LEU A 78 10.21 14.62 -6.25
C LEU A 78 11.58 15.24 -6.54
N ASN A 79 12.59 14.86 -5.77
CA ASN A 79 13.94 15.42 -5.83
C ASN A 79 14.94 14.52 -6.56
N HIS A 80 14.47 13.65 -7.45
CA HIS A 80 15.33 12.76 -8.23
C HIS A 80 16.42 13.58 -8.95
N PRO A 81 17.72 13.26 -8.84
CA PRO A 81 18.81 14.11 -9.30
C PRO A 81 18.80 14.34 -10.82
N ASN A 82 18.50 13.29 -11.59
CA ASN A 82 18.41 13.37 -13.05
C ASN A 82 17.05 13.93 -13.51
N GLN A 83 17.06 15.07 -14.23
CA GLN A 83 15.85 15.68 -14.79
C GLN A 83 15.13 14.77 -15.79
N TYR A 84 15.87 14.05 -16.63
CA TYR A 84 15.29 13.12 -17.59
C TYR A 84 14.42 12.06 -16.91
N CYS A 85 14.88 11.55 -15.77
CA CYS A 85 14.14 10.58 -14.97
C CYS A 85 12.86 11.20 -14.37
N ARG A 86 12.90 12.45 -13.90
CA ARG A 86 11.71 13.15 -13.39
C ARG A 86 10.60 13.28 -14.45
N GLU A 87 10.99 13.47 -15.70
CA GLU A 87 10.06 13.67 -16.82
C GLU A 87 9.61 12.35 -17.48
N ARG A 88 10.20 11.21 -17.11
CA ARG A 88 9.79 9.91 -17.66
C ARG A 88 8.32 9.60 -17.33
N PRO A 89 7.51 9.12 -18.31
CA PRO A 89 6.09 8.86 -18.07
C PRO A 89 5.78 7.96 -16.87
N ARG A 90 6.54 6.88 -16.68
CA ARG A 90 6.34 5.97 -15.54
C ARG A 90 6.73 6.60 -14.19
N MET A 91 7.76 7.45 -14.17
CA MET A 91 8.17 8.17 -12.95
C MET A 91 7.15 9.25 -12.58
N VAL A 92 6.63 9.98 -13.58
CA VAL A 92 5.53 10.93 -13.38
C VAL A 92 4.27 10.23 -12.87
N LEU A 93 3.94 9.06 -13.42
CA LEU A 93 2.83 8.25 -12.94
C LEU A 93 3.04 7.77 -11.50
N LEU A 94 4.24 7.30 -11.17
CA LEU A 94 4.61 6.88 -9.82
C LEU A 94 4.42 8.03 -8.83
N LYS A 95 4.99 9.20 -9.13
CA LYS A 95 4.81 10.43 -8.34
C LYS A 95 3.33 10.71 -8.07
N ARG A 96 2.50 10.73 -9.11
CA ARG A 96 1.06 11.03 -8.98
C ARG A 96 0.35 10.00 -8.11
N LYS A 97 0.61 8.70 -8.32
CA LYS A 97 -0.04 7.65 -7.52
C LYS A 97 0.36 7.73 -6.05
N ILE A 98 1.62 7.99 -5.75
CA ILE A 98 2.11 8.12 -4.36
C ILE A 98 1.55 9.35 -3.68
N GLN A 99 1.51 10.50 -4.38
CA GLN A 99 0.84 11.70 -3.87
C GLN A 99 -0.64 11.45 -3.57
N ASN A 100 -1.32 10.71 -4.45
CA ASN A 100 -2.72 10.34 -4.24
C ASN A 100 -2.88 9.40 -3.05
N LEU A 101 -2.04 8.37 -2.92
CA LEU A 101 -2.10 7.43 -1.79
C LEU A 101 -1.84 8.16 -0.46
N TYR A 102 -0.80 8.99 -0.40
CA TYR A 102 -0.50 9.81 0.77
C TYR A 102 -1.69 10.70 1.14
N THR A 103 -2.32 11.35 0.16
CA THR A 103 -3.50 12.19 0.38
C THR A 103 -4.70 11.37 0.88
N ILE A 104 -4.95 10.21 0.27
CA ILE A 104 -6.03 9.30 0.67
C ILE A 104 -5.84 8.87 2.12
N ILE A 105 -4.66 8.37 2.49
CA ILE A 105 -4.38 7.89 3.84
C ILE A 105 -4.51 9.02 4.87
N THR A 106 -3.87 10.17 4.61
CA THR A 106 -3.76 11.26 5.59
C THR A 106 -4.99 12.14 5.71
N LYS A 107 -5.80 12.27 4.66
CA LYS A 107 -6.95 13.18 4.66
C LYS A 107 -8.28 12.47 4.61
N LEU A 108 -8.40 11.44 3.78
CA LEU A 108 -9.68 10.76 3.55
C LEU A 108 -9.86 9.60 4.55
N CYS A 109 -8.82 8.79 4.77
CA CYS A 109 -8.89 7.58 5.59
C CYS A 109 -8.32 7.76 7.00
N TYR A 110 -8.10 9.00 7.45
CA TYR A 110 -7.37 9.32 8.69
C TYR A 110 -7.92 8.58 9.94
N ARG A 111 -9.20 8.20 9.94
CA ARG A 111 -9.84 7.42 11.03
C ARG A 111 -10.30 6.02 10.61
N ASP A 112 -10.21 5.70 9.33
CA ASP A 112 -10.76 4.46 8.77
C ASP A 112 -9.69 3.36 8.64
N LEU A 113 -8.41 3.74 8.62
CA LEU A 113 -7.32 2.78 8.56
C LEU A 113 -7.00 2.23 9.95
N VAL A 114 -7.00 0.90 10.04
CA VAL A 114 -6.60 0.16 11.23
C VAL A 114 -5.19 -0.37 11.00
N PHE A 115 -4.29 -0.06 11.93
CA PHE A 115 -2.92 -0.56 11.91
C PHE A 115 -2.80 -1.82 12.76
N PHE A 116 -2.24 -2.88 12.17
CA PHE A 116 -2.00 -4.17 12.85
C PHE A 116 -0.55 -4.34 13.28
N THR A 117 0.36 -3.49 12.79
CA THR A 117 1.79 -3.56 13.09
C THR A 117 2.43 -2.17 13.09
N ASP A 118 3.50 -2.04 13.85
CA ASP A 118 4.38 -0.88 13.98
C ASP A 118 5.83 -1.20 13.57
N ASP A 119 6.07 -2.35 12.94
CA ASP A 119 7.38 -2.74 12.41
C ASP A 119 7.74 -1.88 11.18
N CYS A 120 8.29 -0.70 11.41
CA CYS A 120 8.67 0.22 10.32
C CYS A 120 9.78 -0.37 9.42
N GLU A 121 10.62 -1.28 9.94
CA GLU A 121 11.71 -1.92 9.20
C GLU A 121 11.17 -2.87 8.12
N ALA A 122 10.00 -3.47 8.37
CA ALA A 122 9.30 -4.28 7.37
C ALA A 122 8.93 -3.49 6.11
N ILE A 123 8.66 -2.18 6.23
CA ILE A 123 8.39 -1.33 5.06
C ILE A 123 9.66 -1.13 4.22
N ASP A 124 10.83 -1.05 4.83
CA ASP A 124 12.09 -0.83 4.11
C ASP A 124 12.64 -2.12 3.48
N THR A 125 12.47 -3.24 4.19
CA THR A 125 13.12 -4.52 3.88
C THR A 125 12.19 -5.56 3.28
N GLY A 126 10.88 -5.44 3.49
CA GLY A 126 9.88 -6.43 3.09
C GLY A 126 9.79 -7.64 4.03
N HIS A 127 10.58 -7.66 5.11
CA HIS A 127 10.56 -8.73 6.10
C HIS A 127 9.88 -8.26 7.38
N SER A 128 8.78 -8.90 7.76
CA SER A 128 8.16 -8.66 9.06
C SER A 128 8.82 -9.52 10.14
N ARG A 129 9.18 -8.90 11.27
CA ARG A 129 9.58 -9.67 12.45
C ARG A 129 8.33 -10.28 13.11
N PRO A 130 8.41 -11.50 13.66
CA PRO A 130 7.35 -12.01 14.52
C PRO A 130 7.24 -11.13 15.78
N HIS A 131 6.06 -10.59 16.01
CA HIS A 131 5.71 -9.81 17.21
C HIS A 131 5.53 -10.80 18.38
N TYR A 132 6.54 -10.94 19.25
CA TYR A 132 6.47 -11.81 20.45
C TYR A 132 5.80 -11.13 21.66
N ALA A 133 5.16 -9.97 21.47
CA ALA A 133 4.76 -9.11 22.58
C ALA A 133 3.47 -9.56 23.30
N GLU A 134 2.59 -10.35 22.68
CA GLU A 134 1.26 -10.66 23.24
C GLU A 134 1.09 -12.12 23.69
N ASP A 135 1.80 -13.08 23.10
CA ASP A 135 1.70 -14.50 23.50
C ASP A 135 2.44 -14.85 24.81
N ARG A 136 3.20 -13.91 25.40
CA ARG A 136 3.89 -14.14 26.68
C ARG A 136 3.10 -13.77 27.93
N LEU A 137 2.02 -13.00 27.81
CA LEU A 137 1.21 -12.60 28.97
C LEU A 137 0.37 -13.75 29.54
N GLN A 138 0.14 -14.83 28.78
CA GLN A 138 -0.59 -16.02 29.27
C GLN A 138 0.28 -17.06 30.00
N LEU A 139 1.61 -16.91 30.00
CA LEU A 139 2.53 -17.89 30.58
C LEU A 139 3.02 -17.55 32.01
N LEU A 140 2.56 -16.44 32.60
CA LEU A 140 3.01 -15.99 33.93
C LEU A 140 1.90 -15.88 34.98
N GLN A 141 0.68 -16.37 34.72
CA GLN A 141 -0.41 -16.29 35.69
C GLN A 141 -1.08 -17.64 35.94
N GLU A 142 -0.30 -18.59 36.44
CA GLU A 142 -0.82 -19.68 37.28
C GLU A 142 0.31 -20.25 38.15
N GLU A 143 0.75 -19.50 39.17
CA GLU A 143 1.39 -20.11 40.33
C GLU A 143 0.89 -19.46 41.63
N ARG A 144 -0.07 -20.17 42.24
CA ARG A 144 -0.60 -20.12 43.62
C ARG A 144 -1.61 -19.03 44.00
#